data_AF-A0A454A7V7-F1
#
_entry.id   AF-A0A454A7V7-F1
#
_cell.length_a   1.000
_cell.length_b   1.000
_cell.length_c   1.000
_cell.angle_alpha   90.00
_cell.angle_beta   90.00
_cell.angle_gamma   90.00
#
_symmetry.space_group_name_H-M   'P 1'
#
loop_
_entity.id
_entity.type
_entity.pdbx_description
1 polymer ?
#
loop_
_entity_poly.entity_id
_entity_poly.type
_entity_poly.pdbx_seq_one_letter_code
_entity_poly.pdbx_strand_id
1 'polypeptide(L)'
;MSQRITIDPVTRIEGHLRIDCEIENGVVSKAWASGTMWRGMEEIVKNRDPRDAWMIVQRICGVCTTTHALSSVRAAESALNIDVPVNAQYIRNIILAAHTTHDHIVHFYQLSALDWVDITSALQADPTKASEMLKGVSTWHLNSPEEFTNVQNKIKDLVASGQLGIFANGYWGHPAMKLPPEVNLIAVAHYLQALECQRDANRVVALLGGKTPHIQNLAVGGVANPINLDGLGVLNLERLMYIKSFIDKLSDFVEQVYKVDTAVIAAFYPEWLTRGKGAVNYLSVPEFPTDSKNGSFLFPGGYIENADLSSYRPITSHSDEYLIKGIQESAKHSWYKDEAPQAPWEGTTIPAYDGWSDDGKYSWVKSPTFYGKTVEVGPLANMLVKLAAGRESTQNKLNEIVAIYQKLTGNTLEVAQLHSTLGRIIGRTVHCCELQDILQNQYSALITNIGKGDHTTFVKPNIPATGEFKGVGFLEAPRGMLSHWMVIKDGIISNYQAVVPSTWNSGPRNFNDDVGPYEQSLVGTPVADPNKPLEVVRTIHSFDPCMACAVHVVDADGNEVVSVKVL
;
A
#
# COMPACT_ATOMS: atom_id res chain seq x y z
N MET A 1 -32.12 -17.80 7.47
CA MET A 1 -32.52 -16.43 7.88
C MET A 1 -31.47 -15.49 7.33
N SER A 2 -31.89 -14.41 6.67
CA SER A 2 -31.00 -13.33 6.25
C SER A 2 -30.81 -12.35 7.41
N GLN A 3 -29.61 -11.78 7.54
CA GLN A 3 -29.34 -10.71 8.50
C GLN A 3 -28.37 -9.70 7.92
N ARG A 4 -28.45 -8.45 8.38
CA ARG A 4 -27.53 -7.37 8.03
C ARG A 4 -26.59 -7.11 9.21
N ILE A 5 -25.30 -6.99 8.93
CA ILE A 5 -24.28 -6.58 9.90
C ILE A 5 -23.57 -5.31 9.42
N THR A 6 -23.02 -4.56 10.37
CA THR A 6 -22.18 -3.39 10.12
C THR A 6 -20.90 -3.52 10.95
N ILE A 7 -19.76 -3.22 10.34
CA ILE A 7 -18.44 -3.16 10.98
C ILE A 7 -17.99 -1.71 10.90
N ASP A 8 -18.20 -0.97 11.98
CA ASP A 8 -17.83 0.44 12.10
C ASP A 8 -17.41 0.75 13.54
N PRO A 9 -16.11 1.02 13.81
CA PRO A 9 -15.04 1.16 12.83
C PRO A 9 -14.44 -0.20 12.41
N VAL A 10 -14.00 -0.31 11.14
CA VAL A 10 -12.94 -1.27 10.79
C VAL A 10 -11.62 -0.76 11.40
N THR A 11 -11.00 -1.56 12.26
CA THR A 11 -9.75 -1.20 12.97
C THR A 11 -8.52 -1.79 12.28
N ARG A 12 -7.30 -1.37 12.69
CA ARG A 12 -6.02 -1.80 12.08
C ARG A 12 -5.91 -1.50 10.57
N ILE A 13 -6.55 -0.41 10.17
CA ILE A 13 -6.36 0.23 8.87
C ILE A 13 -5.95 1.67 9.10
N GLU A 14 -5.65 2.38 8.02
CA GLU A 14 -5.53 3.83 8.08
C GLU A 14 -6.89 4.49 7.77
N GLY A 15 -7.29 5.47 8.59
CA GLY A 15 -8.49 6.28 8.40
C GLY A 15 -9.80 5.63 8.88
N HIS A 16 -10.92 6.06 8.32
CA HIS A 16 -12.27 5.67 8.75
C HIS A 16 -13.02 4.90 7.65
N LEU A 17 -13.23 3.60 7.89
CA LEU A 17 -13.94 2.70 7.00
C LEU A 17 -15.10 2.05 7.74
N ARG A 18 -16.25 2.01 7.07
CA ARG A 18 -17.40 1.20 7.42
C ARG A 18 -17.63 0.12 6.36
N ILE A 19 -17.89 -1.10 6.81
CA ILE A 19 -18.27 -2.23 5.95
C ILE A 19 -19.62 -2.76 6.39
N ASP A 20 -20.54 -2.88 5.44
CA ASP A 20 -21.86 -3.47 5.65
C ASP A 20 -21.97 -4.77 4.84
N CYS A 21 -22.54 -5.81 5.44
CA CYS A 21 -22.75 -7.10 4.77
C CYS A 21 -24.16 -7.63 5.02
N GLU A 22 -24.82 -8.08 3.95
CA GLU A 22 -25.95 -9.00 4.06
C GLU A 22 -25.42 -10.43 4.12
N ILE A 23 -25.91 -11.20 5.09
CA ILE A 23 -25.53 -12.59 5.31
C ILE A 23 -26.76 -13.46 5.07
N GLU A 24 -26.63 -14.40 4.15
CA GLU A 24 -27.63 -15.41 3.84
C GLU A 24 -27.02 -16.80 3.99
N ASN A 25 -27.68 -17.68 4.74
CA ASN A 25 -27.22 -19.06 4.95
C ASN A 25 -25.78 -19.15 5.48
N GLY A 26 -25.38 -18.20 6.33
CA GLY A 26 -24.04 -18.14 6.94
C GLY A 26 -22.94 -17.61 6.01
N VAL A 27 -23.30 -17.04 4.87
CA VAL A 27 -22.37 -16.52 3.86
C VAL A 27 -22.75 -15.10 3.46
N VAL A 28 -21.77 -14.23 3.22
CA VAL A 28 -22.03 -12.87 2.70
C VAL A 28 -22.60 -12.95 1.28
N SER A 29 -23.80 -12.41 1.07
CA SER A 29 -24.49 -12.34 -0.22
C SER A 29 -24.26 -11.00 -0.93
N LYS A 30 -24.18 -9.90 -0.19
CA LYS A 30 -23.97 -8.53 -0.69
C LYS A 30 -23.16 -7.72 0.33
N ALA A 31 -22.33 -6.79 -0.16
CA ALA A 31 -21.54 -5.91 0.68
C ALA A 31 -21.53 -4.46 0.18
N TRP A 32 -21.20 -3.54 1.09
CA TRP A 32 -20.97 -2.11 0.83
C TRP A 32 -19.71 -1.65 1.54
N ALA A 33 -18.90 -0.84 0.85
CA ALA A 33 -17.72 -0.19 1.42
C ALA A 33 -17.88 1.33 1.47
N SER A 34 -17.65 1.92 2.64
CA SER A 34 -17.88 3.35 2.87
C SER A 34 -16.71 4.03 3.55
N GLY A 35 -16.08 4.96 2.83
CA GLY A 35 -15.22 5.96 3.45
C GLY A 35 -16.07 7.01 4.14
N THR A 36 -15.95 7.14 5.46
CA THR A 36 -16.89 7.92 6.29
C THR A 36 -16.38 9.33 6.63
N MET A 37 -15.24 9.76 6.07
CA MET A 37 -14.70 11.10 6.32
C MET A 37 -13.99 11.70 5.10
N TRP A 38 -14.11 13.03 4.91
CA TRP A 38 -13.57 13.81 3.80
C TRP A 38 -13.00 15.17 4.24
N ARG A 39 -12.07 15.74 3.45
CA ARG A 39 -11.44 17.06 3.71
C ARG A 39 -11.40 18.06 2.57
N GLY A 40 -11.44 17.57 1.33
CA GLY A 40 -11.24 18.43 0.15
C GLY A 40 -9.80 18.90 -0.08
N MET A 41 -8.80 18.02 0.04
CA MET A 41 -7.40 18.39 -0.25
C MET A 41 -7.16 18.92 -1.66
N GLU A 42 -7.93 18.42 -2.62
CA GLU A 42 -7.91 18.87 -4.02
C GLU A 42 -8.33 20.35 -4.14
N GLU A 43 -9.30 20.79 -3.34
CA GLU A 43 -9.71 22.20 -3.29
C GLU A 43 -8.70 23.05 -2.49
N ILE A 44 -8.14 22.52 -1.39
CA ILE A 44 -7.15 23.21 -0.56
C ILE A 44 -5.89 23.59 -1.34
N VAL A 45 -5.46 22.74 -2.28
CA VAL A 45 -4.24 22.97 -3.09
C VAL A 45 -4.49 23.87 -4.31
N LYS A 46 -5.76 24.05 -4.71
CA LYS A 46 -6.15 24.89 -5.86
C LYS A 46 -5.74 26.36 -5.67
N ASN A 47 -5.52 27.06 -6.79
CA ASN A 47 -5.10 28.46 -6.86
C ASN A 47 -3.72 28.77 -6.24
N ARG A 48 -2.88 27.75 -6.05
CA ARG A 48 -1.51 27.91 -5.55
C ARG A 48 -0.48 27.77 -6.67
N ASP A 49 0.76 28.11 -6.37
CA ASP A 49 1.89 27.84 -7.26
C ASP A 49 2.10 26.32 -7.41
N PRO A 50 2.32 25.80 -8.64
CA PRO A 50 2.61 24.38 -8.88
C PRO A 50 3.73 23.80 -8.00
N ARG A 51 4.70 24.62 -7.58
CA ARG A 51 5.85 24.20 -6.75
C ARG A 51 5.47 23.91 -5.30
N ASP A 52 4.36 24.44 -4.80
CA ASP A 52 3.93 24.30 -3.41
C ASP A 52 3.09 23.04 -3.18
N ALA A 53 2.49 22.51 -4.25
CA ALA A 53 1.49 21.44 -4.17
C ALA A 53 1.98 20.22 -3.39
N TRP A 54 3.21 19.75 -3.67
CA TRP A 54 3.72 18.50 -3.10
C TRP A 54 3.83 18.53 -1.58
N MET A 55 4.11 19.68 -0.97
CA MET A 55 4.14 19.80 0.48
C MET A 55 2.74 19.70 1.07
N ILE A 56 1.73 20.26 0.41
CA ILE A 56 0.34 20.23 0.86
C ILE A 56 -0.22 18.82 0.69
N VAL A 57 -0.17 18.26 -0.52
CA VAL A 57 -0.81 16.98 -0.83
C VAL A 57 -0.04 15.78 -0.28
N GLN A 58 1.21 15.94 0.15
CA GLN A 58 1.87 14.91 0.97
C GLN A 58 1.10 14.62 2.27
N ARG A 59 0.31 15.57 2.78
CA ARG A 59 -0.58 15.39 3.93
C ARG A 59 -1.90 14.72 3.53
N ILE A 60 -1.99 14.15 2.33
CA ILE A 60 -3.06 13.20 2.02
C ILE A 60 -3.03 12.03 3.01
N CYS A 61 -1.83 11.52 3.35
CA CYS A 61 -1.67 10.45 4.33
C CYS A 61 -0.28 10.42 4.97
N GLY A 62 -0.23 10.03 6.25
CA GLY A 62 1.00 9.82 7.01
C GLY A 62 1.53 8.38 6.98
N VAL A 63 0.68 7.38 6.71
CA VAL A 63 1.11 5.98 6.50
C VAL A 63 1.76 5.86 5.13
N CYS A 64 1.02 6.12 4.05
CA CYS A 64 1.54 6.14 2.67
C CYS A 64 2.38 7.41 2.38
N THR A 65 3.14 7.93 3.36
CA THR A 65 3.98 9.13 3.24
C THR A 65 4.99 9.02 2.09
N THR A 66 5.59 10.12 1.64
CA THR A 66 6.46 10.21 0.44
C THR A 66 5.72 10.06 -0.90
N THR A 67 4.74 9.18 -1.01
CA THR A 67 4.10 8.80 -2.28
C THR A 67 3.40 9.97 -2.97
N HIS A 68 2.50 10.67 -2.26
CA HIS A 68 1.80 11.85 -2.78
C HIS A 68 2.73 13.04 -3.04
N ALA A 69 3.84 13.14 -2.31
CA ALA A 69 4.87 14.14 -2.54
C ALA A 69 5.56 13.91 -3.90
N LEU A 70 6.00 12.67 -4.12
CA LEU A 70 6.64 12.21 -5.36
C LEU A 70 5.70 12.31 -6.57
N SER A 71 4.46 11.81 -6.43
CA SER A 71 3.45 11.89 -7.49
C SER A 71 3.12 13.35 -7.83
N SER A 72 3.03 14.24 -6.84
CA SER A 72 2.77 15.66 -7.10
C SER A 72 3.91 16.37 -7.85
N VAL A 73 5.19 16.12 -7.50
CA VAL A 73 6.29 16.74 -8.27
C VAL A 73 6.37 16.16 -9.68
N ARG A 74 6.12 14.86 -9.86
CA ARG A 74 6.03 14.22 -11.19
C ARG A 74 4.91 14.83 -12.04
N ALA A 75 3.76 15.18 -11.45
CA ALA A 75 2.66 15.82 -12.17
C ALA A 75 3.02 17.22 -12.68
N ALA A 76 3.70 18.02 -11.85
CA ALA A 76 4.19 19.34 -12.27
C ALA A 76 5.32 19.23 -13.30
N GLU A 77 6.25 18.28 -13.13
CA GLU A 77 7.33 17.97 -14.08
C GLU A 77 6.78 17.53 -15.45
N SER A 78 5.69 16.74 -15.45
CA SER A 78 4.94 16.37 -16.65
C SER A 78 4.32 17.59 -17.34
N ALA A 79 3.60 18.45 -16.61
CA ALA A 79 2.96 19.65 -17.16
C ALA A 79 3.97 20.64 -17.77
N LEU A 80 5.16 20.73 -17.17
CA LEU A 80 6.21 21.68 -17.55
C LEU A 80 7.30 21.07 -18.45
N ASN A 81 7.15 19.79 -18.84
CA ASN A 81 8.11 19.04 -19.66
C ASN A 81 9.55 19.11 -19.12
N ILE A 82 9.72 18.75 -17.85
CA ILE A 82 11.01 18.79 -17.14
C ILE A 82 11.64 17.40 -17.09
N ASP A 83 12.86 17.29 -17.61
CA ASP A 83 13.73 16.13 -17.43
C ASP A 83 14.42 16.19 -16.05
N VAL A 84 14.16 15.20 -15.20
CA VAL A 84 14.70 15.17 -13.83
C VAL A 84 16.14 14.66 -13.84
N PRO A 85 17.09 15.31 -13.12
CA PRO A 85 18.46 14.80 -12.99
C PRO A 85 18.51 13.38 -12.44
N VAL A 86 19.38 12.55 -13.00
CA VAL A 86 19.41 11.11 -12.65
C VAL A 86 19.77 10.85 -11.18
N ASN A 87 20.63 11.68 -10.57
CA ASN A 87 20.91 11.61 -9.12
C ASN A 87 19.66 11.87 -8.27
N ALA A 88 18.78 12.78 -8.73
CA ALA A 88 17.51 13.03 -8.07
C ALA A 88 16.58 11.81 -8.20
N GLN A 89 16.58 11.11 -9.33
CA GLN A 89 15.85 9.85 -9.48
C GLN A 89 16.38 8.78 -8.51
N TYR A 90 17.70 8.58 -8.40
CA TYR A 90 18.26 7.61 -7.45
C TYR A 90 17.86 7.92 -6.00
N ILE A 91 17.90 9.19 -5.58
CA ILE A 91 17.47 9.61 -4.24
C ILE A 91 15.97 9.37 -4.04
N ARG A 92 15.12 9.74 -5.00
CA ARG A 92 13.67 9.48 -4.97
C ARG A 92 13.37 7.97 -4.87
N ASN A 93 14.09 7.16 -5.64
CA ASN A 93 13.93 5.71 -5.69
C ASN A 93 14.31 5.03 -4.38
N ILE A 94 15.45 5.42 -3.78
CA ILE A 94 15.89 4.89 -2.47
C ILE A 94 14.86 5.23 -1.39
N ILE A 95 14.36 6.48 -1.36
CA ILE A 95 13.32 6.91 -0.42
C ILE A 95 12.07 6.05 -0.57
N LEU A 96 11.56 5.89 -1.80
CA LEU A 96 10.33 5.15 -2.06
C LEU A 96 10.48 3.65 -1.73
N ALA A 97 11.60 3.02 -2.08
CA ALA A 97 11.85 1.61 -1.81
C ALA A 97 11.99 1.32 -0.31
N ALA A 98 12.70 2.19 0.43
CA ALA A 98 12.84 2.05 1.88
C ALA A 98 11.51 2.32 2.60
N HIS A 99 10.77 3.35 2.18
CA HIS A 99 9.43 3.62 2.71
C HIS A 99 8.49 2.43 2.50
N THR A 100 8.45 1.87 1.28
CA THR A 100 7.59 0.73 0.96
C THR A 100 8.00 -0.54 1.71
N THR A 101 9.30 -0.73 1.99
CA THR A 101 9.79 -1.82 2.85
C THR A 101 9.23 -1.70 4.28
N HIS A 102 9.33 -0.51 4.88
CA HIS A 102 8.71 -0.22 6.18
C HIS A 102 7.21 -0.51 6.17
N ASP A 103 6.53 -0.02 5.13
CA ASP A 103 5.09 -0.06 5.01
C ASP A 103 4.54 -1.50 4.96
N HIS A 104 5.11 -2.35 4.09
CA HIS A 104 4.69 -3.74 3.95
C HIS A 104 4.94 -4.57 5.21
N ILE A 105 6.06 -4.34 5.90
CA ILE A 105 6.36 -5.01 7.17
C ILE A 105 5.31 -4.64 8.22
N VAL A 106 5.02 -3.34 8.39
CA VAL A 106 4.01 -2.87 9.35
C VAL A 106 2.62 -3.41 8.99
N HIS A 107 2.26 -3.45 7.70
CA HIS A 107 0.99 -4.01 7.26
C HIS A 107 0.85 -5.49 7.64
N PHE A 108 1.85 -6.32 7.34
CA PHE A 108 1.78 -7.75 7.61
C PHE A 108 1.69 -8.04 9.12
N TYR A 109 2.56 -7.41 9.92
CA TYR A 109 2.66 -7.71 11.34
C TYR A 109 1.67 -6.89 12.18
N GLN A 110 1.82 -5.56 12.19
CA GLN A 110 1.06 -4.69 13.09
C GLN A 110 -0.41 -4.57 12.70
N LEU A 111 -0.72 -4.60 11.40
CA LEU A 111 -2.09 -4.43 10.92
C LEU A 111 -2.80 -5.75 10.69
N SER A 112 -2.17 -6.76 10.08
CA SER A 112 -2.86 -7.96 9.60
C SER A 112 -2.69 -9.20 10.48
N ALA A 113 -1.56 -9.39 11.15
CA ALA A 113 -1.25 -10.66 11.81
C ALA A 113 -2.31 -11.10 12.83
N LEU A 114 -2.91 -10.15 13.57
CA LEU A 114 -3.92 -10.43 14.58
C LEU A 114 -5.29 -10.86 14.02
N ASP A 115 -5.45 -10.90 12.69
CA ASP A 115 -6.57 -11.60 12.07
C ASP A 115 -6.36 -13.12 12.04
N TRP A 116 -5.10 -13.57 12.07
CA TRP A 116 -4.69 -14.96 11.85
C TRP A 116 -4.06 -15.60 13.09
N VAL A 117 -3.58 -14.77 14.02
CA VAL A 117 -2.83 -15.15 15.21
C VAL A 117 -3.69 -14.93 16.45
N ASP A 118 -3.71 -15.92 17.35
CA ASP A 118 -4.34 -15.83 18.66
C ASP A 118 -3.27 -15.68 19.75
N ILE A 119 -3.18 -14.48 20.34
CA ILE A 119 -2.19 -14.15 21.38
C ILE A 119 -2.43 -14.96 22.67
N THR A 120 -3.69 -15.28 22.99
CA THR A 120 -4.01 -16.06 24.19
C THR A 120 -3.56 -17.51 24.02
N SER A 121 -3.69 -18.06 22.82
CA SER A 121 -3.20 -19.39 22.46
C SER A 121 -1.67 -19.51 22.63
N ALA A 122 -0.92 -18.45 22.35
CA ALA A 122 0.55 -18.44 22.52
C ALA A 122 1.03 -18.70 23.96
N LEU A 123 0.19 -18.48 24.98
CA LEU A 123 0.52 -18.81 26.38
C LEU A 123 0.58 -20.32 26.64
N GLN A 124 -0.03 -21.14 25.77
CA GLN A 124 -0.04 -22.59 25.87
C GLN A 124 1.11 -23.25 25.10
N ALA A 125 1.92 -22.46 24.40
CA ALA A 125 3.00 -22.96 23.55
C ALA A 125 4.16 -23.52 24.35
N ASP A 126 4.81 -24.55 23.81
CA ASP A 126 6.14 -24.98 24.22
C ASP A 126 7.21 -24.24 23.38
N PRO A 127 8.02 -23.33 23.97
CA PRO A 127 9.03 -22.55 23.24
C PRO A 127 10.08 -23.42 22.54
N THR A 128 10.39 -24.61 23.07
CA THR A 128 11.36 -25.52 22.45
C THR A 128 10.80 -26.09 21.16
N LYS A 129 9.54 -26.57 21.20
CA LYS A 129 8.86 -27.09 20.00
C LYS A 129 8.67 -26.01 18.95
N ALA A 130 8.31 -24.79 19.36
CA ALA A 130 8.21 -23.65 18.45
C ALA A 130 9.53 -23.40 17.70
N SER A 131 10.67 -23.39 18.40
CA SER A 131 11.99 -23.27 17.79
C SER A 131 12.32 -24.45 16.86
N GLU A 132 11.99 -25.68 17.26
CA GLU A 132 12.21 -26.88 16.46
C GLU A 132 11.44 -26.89 15.13
N MET A 133 10.20 -26.37 15.12
CA MET A 133 9.38 -26.27 13.91
C MET A 133 10.02 -25.41 12.81
N LEU A 134 10.90 -24.48 13.17
CA LEU A 134 11.57 -23.60 12.22
C LEU A 134 12.93 -24.13 11.74
N LYS A 135 13.43 -25.24 12.31
CA LYS A 135 14.72 -25.84 11.90
C LYS A 135 14.65 -26.27 10.43
N GLY A 136 15.56 -25.71 9.63
CA GLY A 136 15.61 -25.95 8.17
C GLY A 136 14.48 -25.28 7.38
N VAL A 137 13.63 -24.47 8.03
CA VAL A 137 12.61 -23.63 7.38
C VAL A 137 13.10 -22.19 7.27
N SER A 138 13.70 -21.67 8.34
CA SER A 138 14.34 -20.35 8.38
C SER A 138 15.76 -20.44 8.94
N THR A 139 16.63 -19.54 8.50
CA THR A 139 17.98 -19.34 9.06
C THR A 139 18.04 -18.16 10.04
N TRP A 140 16.90 -17.55 10.37
CA TRP A 140 16.84 -16.38 11.22
C TRP A 140 17.38 -16.67 12.62
N HIS A 141 18.28 -15.80 13.09
CA HIS A 141 19.08 -16.02 14.29
C HIS A 141 18.34 -15.82 15.62
N LEU A 142 17.14 -15.22 15.62
CA LEU A 142 16.33 -14.95 16.81
C LEU A 142 15.12 -15.90 16.94
N ASN A 143 15.27 -17.14 16.45
CA ASN A 143 14.29 -18.22 16.57
C ASN A 143 14.63 -19.22 17.68
N SER A 144 15.33 -18.80 18.72
CA SER A 144 15.76 -19.68 19.80
C SER A 144 14.64 -19.91 20.84
N PRO A 145 14.65 -21.05 21.57
CA PRO A 145 13.68 -21.29 22.64
C PRO A 145 13.73 -20.21 23.73
N GLU A 146 14.91 -19.64 23.99
CA GLU A 146 15.10 -18.58 24.98
C GLU A 146 14.39 -17.29 24.55
N GLU A 147 14.52 -16.91 23.28
CA GLU A 147 13.82 -15.73 22.74
C GLU A 147 12.30 -15.90 22.80
N PHE A 148 11.79 -17.06 22.40
CA PHE A 148 10.36 -17.37 22.48
C PHE A 148 9.86 -17.43 23.93
N THR A 149 10.66 -17.94 24.86
CA THR A 149 10.34 -17.90 26.30
C THR A 149 10.24 -16.46 26.82
N ASN A 150 11.18 -15.59 26.42
CA ASN A 150 11.16 -14.18 26.80
C ASN A 150 9.91 -13.47 26.28
N VAL A 151 9.52 -13.73 25.04
CA VAL A 151 8.28 -13.19 24.44
C VAL A 151 7.05 -13.74 25.16
N GLN A 152 6.98 -15.04 25.42
CA GLN A 152 5.87 -15.66 26.14
C GLN A 152 5.68 -15.07 27.54
N ASN A 153 6.78 -14.78 28.25
CA ASN A 153 6.73 -14.12 29.55
C ASN A 153 6.16 -12.69 29.45
N LYS A 154 6.52 -11.90 28.42
CA LYS A 154 5.91 -10.57 28.20
C LYS A 154 4.39 -10.66 28.00
N ILE A 155 3.92 -11.66 27.24
CA ILE A 155 2.47 -11.89 27.05
C ILE A 155 1.83 -12.28 28.38
N LYS A 156 2.47 -13.17 29.15
CA LYS A 156 1.98 -13.61 30.47
C LYS A 156 1.85 -12.44 31.44
N ASP A 157 2.85 -11.57 31.51
CA ASP A 157 2.83 -10.39 32.38
C ASP A 157 1.73 -9.40 31.97
N LEU A 158 1.55 -9.17 30.66
CA LEU A 158 0.47 -8.33 30.13
C LEU A 158 -0.90 -8.90 30.51
N VAL A 159 -1.12 -10.20 30.35
CA VAL A 159 -2.38 -10.85 30.72
C VAL A 159 -2.61 -10.84 32.23
N ALA A 160 -1.57 -11.13 33.01
CA ALA A 160 -1.63 -11.13 34.47
C ALA A 160 -1.95 -9.74 35.05
N SER A 161 -1.55 -8.67 34.36
CA SER A 161 -1.88 -7.30 34.75
C SER A 161 -3.37 -6.97 34.70
N GLY A 162 -4.17 -7.72 33.91
CA GLY A 162 -5.56 -7.40 33.60
C GLY A 162 -5.74 -6.18 32.67
N GLN A 163 -4.65 -5.56 32.21
CA GLN A 163 -4.65 -4.34 31.38
C GLN A 163 -4.21 -4.64 29.95
N LEU A 164 -5.03 -5.40 29.20
CA LEU A 164 -4.70 -5.86 27.85
C LEU A 164 -4.60 -4.73 26.79
N GLY A 165 -5.15 -3.54 27.09
CA GLY A 165 -5.09 -2.38 26.20
C GLY A 165 -5.62 -2.69 24.80
N ILE A 166 -4.81 -2.43 23.78
CA ILE A 166 -5.15 -2.67 22.36
C ILE A 166 -5.33 -4.16 22.00
N PHE A 167 -4.94 -5.09 22.89
CA PHE A 167 -5.13 -6.53 22.70
C PHE A 167 -6.39 -7.06 23.43
N ALA A 168 -7.11 -6.18 24.14
CA ALA A 168 -8.36 -6.54 24.81
C ALA A 168 -9.48 -6.87 23.80
N ASN A 169 -10.39 -7.76 24.20
CA ASN A 169 -11.60 -8.09 23.43
C ASN A 169 -11.34 -8.43 21.94
N GLY A 170 -10.19 -9.06 21.67
CA GLY A 170 -9.88 -9.59 20.35
C GLY A 170 -10.70 -10.84 20.02
N TYR A 171 -10.43 -11.42 18.85
CA TYR A 171 -11.09 -12.65 18.37
C TYR A 171 -10.45 -13.93 18.94
N TRP A 172 -9.97 -13.87 20.18
CA TRP A 172 -9.30 -14.99 20.85
C TRP A 172 -10.26 -16.18 21.02
N GLY A 173 -9.85 -17.37 20.59
CA GLY A 173 -10.67 -18.58 20.56
C GLY A 173 -11.71 -18.66 19.44
N HIS A 174 -11.71 -17.71 18.49
CA HIS A 174 -12.64 -17.76 17.35
C HIS A 174 -12.41 -19.01 16.48
N PRO A 175 -13.45 -19.72 15.99
CA PRO A 175 -13.29 -20.98 15.24
C PRO A 175 -12.51 -20.84 13.92
N ALA A 176 -12.40 -19.62 13.39
CA ALA A 176 -11.57 -19.33 12.24
C ALA A 176 -10.07 -19.14 12.56
N MET A 177 -9.66 -19.12 13.83
CA MET A 177 -8.24 -19.15 14.25
C MET A 177 -7.74 -20.60 14.25
N LYS A 178 -6.78 -20.91 13.38
CA LYS A 178 -6.32 -22.29 13.11
C LYS A 178 -4.89 -22.58 13.53
N LEU A 179 -4.11 -21.56 13.90
CA LEU A 179 -2.71 -21.74 14.25
C LEU A 179 -2.58 -22.48 15.59
N PRO A 180 -1.67 -23.48 15.69
CA PRO A 180 -1.34 -24.10 16.96
C PRO A 180 -0.64 -23.07 17.89
N PRO A 181 -0.64 -23.31 19.22
CA PRO A 181 0.01 -22.44 20.19
C PRO A 181 1.43 -22.04 19.81
N GLU A 182 2.26 -22.98 19.35
CA GLU A 182 3.65 -22.75 18.96
C GLU A 182 3.78 -21.72 17.83
N VAL A 183 2.93 -21.81 16.80
CA VAL A 183 2.97 -20.88 15.66
C VAL A 183 2.41 -19.51 16.04
N ASN A 184 1.43 -19.45 16.95
CA ASN A 184 1.00 -18.18 17.51
C ASN A 184 2.14 -17.48 18.27
N LEU A 185 2.92 -18.23 19.07
CA LEU A 185 4.06 -17.66 19.80
C LEU A 185 5.17 -17.16 18.86
N ILE A 186 5.50 -17.93 17.82
CA ILE A 186 6.45 -17.51 16.77
C ILE A 186 5.99 -16.19 16.15
N ALA A 187 4.71 -16.10 15.74
CA ALA A 187 4.18 -14.92 15.08
C ALA A 187 4.21 -13.67 16.00
N VAL A 188 3.95 -13.82 17.30
CA VAL A 188 4.05 -12.70 18.25
C VAL A 188 5.51 -12.27 18.47
N ALA A 189 6.46 -13.19 18.46
CA ALA A 189 7.88 -12.85 18.52
C ALA A 189 8.30 -12.04 17.28
N HIS A 190 7.96 -12.53 16.08
CA HIS A 190 8.24 -11.84 14.82
C HIS A 190 7.52 -10.48 14.71
N TYR A 191 6.30 -10.37 15.25
CA TYR A 191 5.58 -9.10 15.37
C TYR A 191 6.40 -8.05 16.11
N LEU A 192 7.04 -8.42 17.23
CA LEU A 192 7.87 -7.50 18.01
C LEU A 192 9.19 -7.18 17.30
N GLN A 193 9.82 -8.18 16.69
CA GLN A 193 11.08 -8.02 15.94
C GLN A 193 10.89 -7.13 14.69
N ALA A 194 9.73 -7.21 14.03
CA ALA A 194 9.36 -6.39 12.88
C ALA A 194 9.45 -4.89 13.17
N LEU A 195 9.16 -4.48 14.42
CA LEU A 195 9.24 -3.09 14.84
C LEU A 195 10.66 -2.52 14.75
N GLU A 196 11.70 -3.36 14.85
CA GLU A 196 13.08 -2.92 14.66
C GLU A 196 13.45 -2.74 13.20
N CYS A 197 13.15 -3.74 12.37
CA CYS A 197 13.44 -3.69 10.93
C CYS A 197 12.79 -2.48 10.26
N GLN A 198 11.50 -2.22 10.56
CA GLN A 198 10.81 -1.07 9.99
C GLN A 198 11.38 0.29 10.46
N ARG A 199 11.98 0.36 11.67
CA ARG A 199 12.68 1.56 12.14
C ARG A 199 13.94 1.80 11.33
N ASP A 200 14.73 0.75 11.03
CA ASP A 200 15.92 0.87 10.19
C ASP A 200 15.57 1.31 8.76
N ALA A 201 14.47 0.80 8.19
CA ALA A 201 13.99 1.25 6.88
C ALA A 201 13.66 2.76 6.90
N ASN A 202 12.99 3.25 7.94
CA ASN A 202 12.71 4.68 8.09
C ASN A 202 13.95 5.55 8.40
N ARG A 203 15.02 4.99 8.97
CA ARG A 203 16.30 5.72 9.13
C ARG A 203 16.93 6.03 7.78
N VAL A 204 16.82 5.13 6.79
CA VAL A 204 17.20 5.39 5.39
C VAL A 204 16.40 6.57 4.83
N VAL A 205 15.07 6.52 4.98
CA VAL A 205 14.17 7.59 4.53
C VAL A 205 14.52 8.93 5.19
N ALA A 206 14.77 8.95 6.50
CA ALA A 206 15.07 10.17 7.25
C ALA A 206 16.38 10.84 6.81
N LEU A 207 17.43 10.07 6.55
CA LEU A 207 18.75 10.59 6.17
C LEU A 207 18.74 11.31 4.81
N LEU A 208 17.87 10.90 3.89
CA LEU A 208 17.70 11.56 2.59
C LEU A 208 16.56 12.60 2.61
N GLY A 209 15.45 12.27 3.25
CA GLY A 209 14.23 13.08 3.30
C GLY A 209 14.24 14.19 4.36
N GLY A 210 15.24 14.22 5.25
CA GLY A 210 15.35 15.13 6.38
C GLY A 210 14.52 14.73 7.61
N LYS A 211 13.38 14.05 7.41
CA LYS A 211 12.54 13.43 8.44
C LYS A 211 11.57 12.43 7.82
N THR A 212 11.02 11.55 8.64
CA THR A 212 9.85 10.72 8.30
C THR A 212 9.04 10.49 9.58
N PRO A 213 7.69 10.64 9.58
CA PRO A 213 6.82 10.92 8.43
C PRO A 213 6.99 12.30 7.76
N HIS A 214 6.48 12.39 6.53
CA HIS A 214 6.51 13.55 5.64
C HIS A 214 7.91 14.08 5.31
N ILE A 215 8.54 13.55 4.26
CA ILE A 215 9.85 14.03 3.79
C ILE A 215 9.80 15.49 3.34
N GLN A 216 10.95 16.15 3.31
CA GLN A 216 11.07 17.57 2.97
C GLN A 216 12.27 17.88 2.08
N ASN A 217 12.66 16.94 1.21
CA ASN A 217 13.81 17.08 0.32
C ASN A 217 13.43 17.18 -1.18
N LEU A 218 12.15 17.21 -1.53
CA LEU A 218 11.75 17.25 -2.93
C LEU A 218 11.66 18.70 -3.47
N ALA A 219 11.70 18.82 -4.79
CA ALA A 219 11.33 20.03 -5.51
C ALA A 219 10.80 19.64 -6.90
N VAL A 220 9.93 20.46 -7.49
CA VAL A 220 9.63 20.36 -8.93
C VAL A 220 10.93 20.64 -9.69
N GLY A 221 11.47 19.62 -10.35
CA GLY A 221 12.76 19.65 -11.04
C GLY A 221 13.91 18.91 -10.34
N GLY A 222 13.67 18.21 -9.23
CA GLY A 222 14.68 17.33 -8.61
C GLY A 222 14.55 17.16 -7.10
N VAL A 223 15.68 17.29 -6.40
CA VAL A 223 15.77 17.20 -4.93
C VAL A 223 16.63 18.32 -4.35
N ALA A 224 16.40 18.64 -3.08
CA ALA A 224 17.11 19.66 -2.32
C ALA A 224 18.42 19.15 -1.69
N ASN A 225 18.75 17.86 -1.83
CA ASN A 225 19.98 17.29 -1.28
C ASN A 225 21.21 17.86 -2.01
N PRO A 226 22.13 18.55 -1.31
CA PRO A 226 23.36 19.06 -1.93
C PRO A 226 24.43 17.96 -1.93
N ILE A 227 24.70 17.36 -3.09
CA ILE A 227 25.77 16.37 -3.24
C ILE A 227 27.12 17.08 -3.30
N ASN A 228 27.97 16.82 -2.31
CA ASN A 228 29.36 17.27 -2.29
C ASN A 228 30.16 16.39 -1.31
N LEU A 229 31.03 15.53 -1.84
CA LEU A 229 31.78 14.54 -1.04
C LEU A 229 32.79 15.18 -0.08
N ASP A 230 33.28 16.37 -0.40
CA ASP A 230 34.27 17.12 0.39
C ASP A 230 33.62 18.20 1.28
N GLY A 231 32.30 18.38 1.16
CA GLY A 231 31.56 19.42 1.86
C GLY A 231 31.21 19.06 3.30
N LEU A 232 31.31 20.05 4.20
CA LEU A 232 30.81 19.95 5.57
C LEU A 232 29.32 20.32 5.62
N GLY A 233 28.51 19.50 6.31
CA GLY A 233 27.09 19.79 6.55
C GLY A 233 26.15 19.49 5.36
N VAL A 234 26.61 18.71 4.39
CA VAL A 234 25.91 18.37 3.14
C VAL A 234 25.89 16.85 2.91
N LEU A 235 25.32 16.37 1.80
CA LEU A 235 25.32 14.95 1.45
C LEU A 235 26.70 14.54 0.95
N ASN A 236 27.58 14.23 1.90
CA ASN A 236 28.96 13.80 1.68
C ASN A 236 29.13 12.27 1.80
N LEU A 237 30.36 11.78 1.66
CA LEU A 237 30.63 10.33 1.69
C LEU A 237 30.24 9.68 3.03
N GLU A 238 30.47 10.36 4.15
CA GLU A 238 30.14 9.83 5.47
C GLU A 238 28.62 9.66 5.65
N ARG A 239 27.81 10.63 5.18
CA ARG A 239 26.34 10.49 5.15
C ARG A 239 25.88 9.33 4.27
N LEU A 240 26.52 9.14 3.11
CA LEU A 240 26.21 8.02 2.21
C LEU A 240 26.55 6.67 2.86
N MET A 241 27.71 6.56 3.52
CA MET A 241 28.08 5.37 4.30
C MET A 241 27.07 5.09 5.41
N TYR A 242 26.56 6.13 6.08
CA TYR A 242 25.57 5.95 7.13
C TYR A 242 24.23 5.43 6.59
N ILE A 243 23.79 5.93 5.43
CA ILE A 243 22.63 5.41 4.70
C ILE A 243 22.81 3.92 4.39
N LYS A 244 23.96 3.54 3.82
CA LYS A 244 24.26 2.15 3.45
C LYS A 244 24.19 1.20 4.64
N SER A 245 24.68 1.64 5.81
CA SER A 245 24.66 0.84 7.03
C SER A 245 23.24 0.44 7.48
N PHE A 246 22.22 1.22 7.14
CA PHE A 246 20.82 0.89 7.45
C PHE A 246 20.17 0.06 6.34
N ILE A 247 20.50 0.33 5.07
CA ILE A 247 20.07 -0.51 3.94
C ILE A 247 20.49 -1.97 4.17
N ASP A 248 21.72 -2.19 4.64
CA ASP A 248 22.28 -3.53 4.84
C ASP A 248 21.64 -4.33 5.98
N LYS A 249 20.85 -3.70 6.86
CA LYS A 249 20.17 -4.39 7.97
C LYS A 249 18.80 -4.95 7.61
N LEU A 250 18.24 -4.57 6.46
CA LEU A 250 16.84 -4.87 6.14
C LEU A 250 16.67 -6.30 5.61
N SER A 251 17.62 -6.75 4.79
CA SER A 251 17.48 -7.97 3.98
C SER A 251 17.22 -9.22 4.82
N ASP A 252 17.92 -9.41 5.93
CA ASP A 252 17.83 -10.65 6.71
C ASP A 252 16.43 -10.85 7.30
N PHE A 253 15.83 -9.80 7.90
CA PHE A 253 14.48 -9.90 8.44
C PHE A 253 13.45 -10.14 7.32
N VAL A 254 13.56 -9.41 6.20
CA VAL A 254 12.65 -9.55 5.06
C VAL A 254 12.69 -10.97 4.49
N GLU A 255 13.89 -11.51 4.26
CA GLU A 255 14.09 -12.81 3.61
C GLU A 255 13.90 -14.00 4.54
N GLN A 256 14.25 -13.88 5.82
CA GLN A 256 14.30 -15.02 6.74
C GLN A 256 13.12 -15.04 7.72
N VAL A 257 12.37 -13.95 7.85
CA VAL A 257 11.21 -13.84 8.74
C VAL A 257 9.94 -13.55 7.93
N TYR A 258 9.84 -12.36 7.33
CA TYR A 258 8.61 -11.94 6.66
C TYR A 258 8.21 -12.87 5.49
N LYS A 259 9.16 -13.22 4.63
CA LYS A 259 8.96 -14.18 3.54
C LYS A 259 8.49 -15.55 4.05
N VAL A 260 9.10 -16.03 5.13
CA VAL A 260 8.82 -17.35 5.71
C VAL A 260 7.44 -17.37 6.37
N ASP A 261 7.13 -16.37 7.19
CA ASP A 261 5.83 -16.25 7.86
C ASP A 261 4.68 -16.17 6.87
N THR A 262 4.89 -15.52 5.72
CA THR A 262 3.90 -15.49 4.64
C THR A 262 3.54 -16.90 4.16
N ALA A 263 4.55 -17.75 3.92
CA ALA A 263 4.33 -19.14 3.51
C ALA A 263 3.71 -19.98 4.64
N VAL A 264 4.10 -19.75 5.90
CA VAL A 264 3.55 -20.43 7.08
C VAL A 264 2.07 -20.11 7.26
N ILE A 265 1.67 -18.84 7.18
CA ILE A 265 0.26 -18.44 7.25
C ILE A 265 -0.53 -19.11 6.12
N ALA A 266 -0.02 -19.10 4.88
CA ALA A 266 -0.68 -19.79 3.77
C ALA A 266 -0.83 -21.31 4.03
N ALA A 267 0.16 -21.95 4.64
CA ALA A 267 0.14 -23.38 4.96
C ALA A 267 -0.96 -23.78 5.95
N PHE A 268 -1.27 -22.93 6.93
CA PHE A 268 -2.33 -23.18 7.92
C PHE A 268 -3.72 -22.70 7.49
N TYR A 269 -3.81 -21.88 6.45
CA TYR A 269 -5.05 -21.27 5.95
C TYR A 269 -5.28 -21.52 4.44
N PRO A 270 -5.11 -22.75 3.93
CA PRO A 270 -5.14 -23.02 2.48
C PRO A 270 -6.48 -22.66 1.82
N GLU A 271 -7.58 -22.69 2.57
CA GLU A 271 -8.90 -22.30 2.06
C GLU A 271 -9.01 -20.79 1.73
N TRP A 272 -8.06 -19.97 2.21
CA TRP A 272 -8.01 -18.53 1.90
C TRP A 272 -7.33 -18.23 0.56
N LEU A 273 -6.80 -19.26 -0.12
CA LEU A 273 -6.38 -19.22 -1.51
C LEU A 273 -7.54 -19.37 -2.51
N THR A 274 -8.74 -19.73 -2.04
CA THR A 274 -9.90 -20.00 -2.91
C THR A 274 -11.02 -18.96 -2.80
N ARG A 275 -10.80 -17.86 -2.04
CA ARG A 275 -11.76 -16.76 -1.86
C ARG A 275 -11.10 -15.38 -1.80
N GLY A 276 -11.90 -14.32 -1.91
CA GLY A 276 -11.42 -12.94 -1.84
C GLY A 276 -10.90 -12.37 -3.16
N LYS A 277 -11.32 -12.93 -4.29
CA LYS A 277 -11.08 -12.35 -5.61
C LYS A 277 -11.89 -11.06 -5.74
N GLY A 278 -11.21 -9.91 -5.87
CA GLY A 278 -11.87 -8.61 -5.97
C GLY A 278 -12.19 -8.19 -7.42
N ALA A 279 -11.32 -8.54 -8.36
CA ALA A 279 -11.51 -8.22 -9.77
C ALA A 279 -10.98 -9.32 -10.69
N VAL A 280 -11.23 -9.14 -11.99
CA VAL A 280 -10.57 -9.88 -13.07
C VAL A 280 -9.63 -9.00 -13.88
N ASN A 281 -9.64 -7.68 -13.67
CA ASN A 281 -8.76 -6.74 -14.36
C ASN A 281 -7.76 -6.16 -13.36
N TYR A 282 -6.50 -6.05 -13.78
CA TYR A 282 -5.40 -5.60 -12.92
C TYR A 282 -4.57 -4.53 -13.62
N LEU A 283 -4.17 -3.51 -12.87
CA LEU A 283 -3.36 -2.41 -13.40
C LEU A 283 -2.23 -2.05 -12.43
N SER A 284 -1.02 -1.92 -12.97
CA SER A 284 0.14 -1.35 -12.30
C SER A 284 0.92 -0.45 -13.25
N VAL A 285 1.64 0.52 -12.71
CA VAL A 285 2.52 1.40 -13.50
C VAL A 285 3.99 0.98 -13.33
N PRO A 286 4.84 1.19 -14.35
CA PRO A 286 6.26 0.94 -14.19
C PRO A 286 6.85 1.90 -13.14
N GLU A 287 7.90 1.51 -12.43
CA GLU A 287 8.45 2.31 -11.33
C GLU A 287 9.97 2.18 -11.21
N PHE A 288 10.56 3.16 -10.52
CA PHE A 288 11.99 3.36 -10.32
C PHE A 288 12.69 3.74 -11.63
N PRO A 289 12.43 4.96 -12.18
CA PRO A 289 13.12 5.44 -13.37
C PRO A 289 14.62 5.62 -13.13
N THR A 290 15.44 5.35 -14.14
CA THR A 290 16.92 5.35 -14.01
C THR A 290 17.66 6.12 -15.09
N ASP A 291 16.95 6.70 -16.06
CA ASP A 291 17.56 7.55 -17.08
C ASP A 291 17.35 9.05 -16.80
N SER A 292 17.93 9.88 -17.66
CA SER A 292 17.82 11.34 -17.61
C SER A 292 16.55 11.90 -18.25
N LYS A 293 15.58 11.05 -18.62
CA LYS A 293 14.36 11.41 -19.36
C LYS A 293 13.11 10.80 -18.75
N ASN A 294 13.11 10.64 -17.43
CA ASN A 294 11.97 10.19 -16.63
C ASN A 294 11.47 8.77 -17.00
N GLY A 295 12.35 7.90 -17.52
CA GLY A 295 12.02 6.55 -17.97
C GLY A 295 13.03 5.51 -17.50
N SER A 296 13.18 4.43 -18.29
CA SER A 296 14.05 3.28 -17.99
C SER A 296 13.80 2.71 -16.59
N PHE A 297 12.57 2.26 -16.38
CA PHE A 297 12.08 1.77 -15.10
C PHE A 297 12.65 0.39 -14.74
N LEU A 298 13.00 0.17 -13.47
CA LEU A 298 13.48 -1.13 -12.99
C LEU A 298 12.34 -2.15 -12.83
N PHE A 299 11.14 -1.68 -12.46
CA PHE A 299 9.94 -2.51 -12.42
C PHE A 299 9.03 -2.21 -13.60
N PRO A 300 8.51 -3.25 -14.29
CA PRO A 300 7.54 -3.07 -15.38
C PRO A 300 6.15 -2.77 -14.83
N GLY A 301 5.32 -2.14 -15.66
CA GLY A 301 3.88 -1.97 -15.44
C GLY A 301 3.07 -2.53 -16.61
N GLY A 302 1.76 -2.55 -16.46
CA GLY A 302 0.88 -3.13 -17.46
C GLY A 302 -0.57 -3.27 -17.00
N TYR A 303 -1.39 -3.68 -17.96
CA TYR A 303 -2.81 -3.96 -17.79
C TYR A 303 -3.11 -5.42 -18.15
N ILE A 304 -3.77 -6.14 -17.24
CA ILE A 304 -4.28 -7.48 -17.45
C ILE A 304 -5.81 -7.38 -17.49
N GLU A 305 -6.42 -7.95 -18.52
CA GLU A 305 -7.88 -8.04 -18.66
C GLU A 305 -8.33 -9.49 -18.48
N ASN A 306 -9.49 -9.71 -17.83
CA ASN A 306 -10.10 -11.03 -17.66
C ASN A 306 -9.20 -12.11 -17.01
N ALA A 307 -8.24 -11.69 -16.17
CA ALA A 307 -7.25 -12.53 -15.51
C ALA A 307 -6.36 -13.33 -16.49
N ASP A 308 -6.26 -12.91 -17.76
CA ASP A 308 -5.41 -13.54 -18.76
C ASP A 308 -4.03 -12.85 -18.82
N LEU A 309 -3.03 -13.48 -18.21
CA LEU A 309 -1.65 -12.99 -18.22
C LEU A 309 -1.01 -13.08 -19.61
N SER A 310 -1.49 -13.96 -20.50
CA SER A 310 -0.84 -14.20 -21.80
C SER A 310 -1.06 -13.04 -22.79
N SER A 311 -2.15 -12.30 -22.64
CA SER A 311 -2.52 -11.17 -23.49
C SER A 311 -2.39 -9.81 -22.78
N TYR A 312 -1.62 -9.75 -21.68
CA TYR A 312 -1.40 -8.50 -20.96
C TYR A 312 -0.82 -7.42 -21.86
N ARG A 313 -1.18 -6.16 -21.58
CA ARG A 313 -0.64 -4.99 -22.27
C ARG A 313 0.47 -4.35 -21.44
N PRO A 314 1.74 -4.34 -21.89
CA PRO A 314 2.81 -3.63 -21.20
C PRO A 314 2.57 -2.12 -21.17
N ILE A 315 2.94 -1.48 -20.06
CA ILE A 315 3.05 -0.03 -19.93
C ILE A 315 4.49 0.28 -19.52
N THR A 316 5.23 0.96 -20.40
CA THR A 316 6.67 1.24 -20.22
C THR A 316 6.99 2.71 -20.04
N SER A 317 5.98 3.58 -20.10
CA SER A 317 6.11 5.03 -19.95
C SER A 317 5.00 5.59 -19.09
N HIS A 318 5.33 6.56 -18.23
CA HIS A 318 4.33 7.37 -17.52
C HIS A 318 3.57 8.34 -18.45
N SER A 319 4.00 8.48 -19.70
CA SER A 319 3.32 9.28 -20.73
C SER A 319 2.46 8.43 -21.68
N ASP A 320 2.18 7.16 -21.35
CA ASP A 320 1.38 6.28 -22.20
C ASP A 320 -0.07 6.81 -22.32
N GLU A 321 -0.45 7.23 -23.53
CA GLU A 321 -1.76 7.82 -23.78
C GLU A 321 -2.93 6.86 -23.52
N TYR A 322 -2.75 5.55 -23.66
CA TYR A 322 -3.81 4.59 -23.37
C TYR A 322 -4.07 4.50 -21.87
N LEU A 323 -3.01 4.49 -21.06
CA LEU A 323 -3.17 4.59 -19.62
C LEU A 323 -3.90 5.89 -19.25
N ILE A 324 -3.45 7.02 -19.78
CA ILE A 324 -3.99 8.34 -19.46
C ILE A 324 -5.45 8.47 -19.88
N LYS A 325 -5.80 8.08 -21.12
CA LYS A 325 -7.16 8.23 -21.66
C LYS A 325 -8.16 7.26 -21.06
N GLY A 326 -7.71 6.15 -20.47
CA GLY A 326 -8.58 5.13 -19.92
C GLY A 326 -9.15 5.45 -18.55
N ILE A 327 -8.52 6.32 -17.76
CA ILE A 327 -8.88 6.57 -16.36
C ILE A 327 -10.03 7.56 -16.26
N GLN A 328 -11.11 7.16 -15.56
CA GLN A 328 -12.24 8.02 -15.23
C GLN A 328 -12.75 7.74 -13.81
N GLU A 329 -13.46 8.67 -13.20
CA GLU A 329 -14.12 8.51 -11.89
C GLU A 329 -15.59 8.93 -11.96
N SER A 330 -16.47 8.17 -11.30
CA SER A 330 -17.89 8.52 -11.12
C SER A 330 -18.21 8.77 -9.64
N ALA A 331 -19.25 9.56 -9.39
CA ALA A 331 -19.79 9.81 -8.05
C ALA A 331 -21.28 9.47 -7.91
N LYS A 332 -21.83 8.58 -8.75
CA LYS A 332 -23.24 8.15 -8.65
C LYS A 332 -23.60 7.66 -7.23
N HIS A 333 -22.78 6.78 -6.67
CA HIS A 333 -22.94 6.23 -5.31
C HIS A 333 -22.04 6.90 -4.26
N SER A 334 -21.49 8.07 -4.58
CA SER A 334 -20.60 8.83 -3.72
C SER A 334 -21.23 10.17 -3.35
N TRP A 335 -20.88 10.73 -2.18
CA TRP A 335 -21.39 12.02 -1.69
C TRP A 335 -20.80 13.25 -2.42
N TYR A 336 -20.82 13.23 -3.76
CA TYR A 336 -20.51 14.37 -4.62
C TYR A 336 -21.63 14.62 -5.63
N LYS A 337 -21.71 15.87 -6.11
CA LYS A 337 -22.80 16.37 -6.94
C LYS A 337 -22.80 15.82 -8.37
N ASP A 338 -21.63 15.79 -9.02
CA ASP A 338 -21.52 15.46 -10.44
C ASP A 338 -21.24 13.96 -10.63
N GLU A 339 -22.20 13.24 -11.22
CA GLU A 339 -22.24 11.77 -11.14
C GLU A 339 -21.63 11.05 -12.35
N ALA A 340 -21.67 11.67 -13.52
CA ALA A 340 -21.18 11.07 -14.76
C ALA A 340 -19.67 10.80 -14.68
N PRO A 341 -19.13 9.76 -15.37
CA PRO A 341 -17.70 9.50 -15.40
C PRO A 341 -16.89 10.70 -15.93
N GLN A 342 -15.94 11.18 -15.14
CA GLN A 342 -15.07 12.32 -15.46
C GLN A 342 -13.63 11.84 -15.66
N ALA A 343 -12.97 12.32 -16.71
CA ALA A 343 -11.52 12.24 -16.80
C ALA A 343 -10.91 13.21 -15.76
N PRO A 344 -9.83 12.85 -15.02
CA PRO A 344 -9.40 13.64 -13.87
C PRO A 344 -8.93 15.08 -14.19
N TRP A 345 -8.45 15.39 -15.40
CA TRP A 345 -8.13 16.78 -15.76
C TRP A 345 -9.37 17.69 -15.79
N GLU A 346 -10.54 17.12 -16.05
CA GLU A 346 -11.85 17.77 -16.05
C GLU A 346 -12.66 17.42 -14.79
N GLY A 347 -12.05 16.70 -13.84
CA GLY A 347 -12.71 16.20 -12.63
C GLY A 347 -13.13 17.30 -11.67
N THR A 348 -14.22 17.03 -10.94
CA THR A 348 -14.81 17.90 -9.93
C THR A 348 -14.98 17.15 -8.61
N THR A 349 -14.96 17.88 -7.49
CA THR A 349 -15.12 17.31 -6.13
C THR A 349 -16.04 18.19 -5.30
N ILE A 350 -17.29 18.36 -5.77
CA ILE A 350 -18.31 19.19 -5.11
C ILE A 350 -19.09 18.32 -4.11
N PRO A 351 -18.93 18.51 -2.78
CA PRO A 351 -19.58 17.65 -1.79
C PRO A 351 -21.11 17.79 -1.84
N ALA A 352 -21.80 16.66 -1.73
CA ALA A 352 -23.26 16.55 -1.76
C ALA A 352 -23.71 15.40 -0.84
N TYR A 353 -23.50 15.56 0.47
CA TYR A 353 -23.90 14.58 1.47
C TYR A 353 -25.41 14.59 1.72
N ASP A 354 -26.04 13.42 1.64
CA ASP A 354 -27.49 13.22 1.81
C ASP A 354 -27.84 12.02 2.71
N GLY A 355 -26.85 11.49 3.45
CA GLY A 355 -27.01 10.32 4.31
C GLY A 355 -26.72 9.00 3.61
N TRP A 356 -26.91 7.89 4.32
CA TRP A 356 -26.70 6.54 3.77
C TRP A 356 -27.96 6.05 3.04
N SER A 357 -27.79 5.60 1.80
CA SER A 357 -28.80 4.85 1.05
C SER A 357 -28.18 3.61 0.40
N ASP A 358 -28.73 2.42 0.66
CA ASP A 358 -28.22 1.15 0.12
C ASP A 358 -28.17 1.12 -1.41
N ASP A 359 -29.10 1.84 -2.08
CA ASP A 359 -29.21 1.95 -3.53
C ASP A 359 -28.89 3.37 -4.05
N GLY A 360 -28.48 4.28 -3.15
CA GLY A 360 -28.11 5.66 -3.46
C GLY A 360 -26.65 5.94 -3.11
N LYS A 361 -26.37 7.12 -2.53
CA LYS A 361 -25.02 7.49 -2.09
C LYS A 361 -24.72 6.89 -0.72
N TYR A 362 -23.52 6.33 -0.54
CA TYR A 362 -23.14 5.69 0.72
C TYR A 362 -21.65 5.83 1.06
N SER A 363 -20.85 6.57 0.30
CA SER A 363 -19.40 6.68 0.52
C SER A 363 -18.85 8.05 0.11
N TRP A 364 -17.79 8.51 0.76
CA TRP A 364 -16.99 9.64 0.27
C TRP A 364 -15.94 9.23 -0.78
N VAL A 365 -15.73 7.94 -1.01
CA VAL A 365 -14.80 7.47 -2.06
C VAL A 365 -15.50 7.57 -3.41
N LYS A 366 -14.83 8.11 -4.44
CA LYS A 366 -15.30 8.06 -5.84
C LYS A 366 -15.17 6.63 -6.41
N SER A 367 -15.71 6.37 -7.59
CA SER A 367 -15.62 5.05 -8.25
C SER A 367 -14.80 5.13 -9.53
N PRO A 368 -13.48 4.81 -9.48
CA PRO A 368 -12.63 4.80 -10.66
C PRO A 368 -12.94 3.64 -11.61
N THR A 369 -12.76 3.87 -12.90
CA THR A 369 -12.83 2.84 -13.95
C THR A 369 -11.70 3.03 -14.96
N PHE A 370 -11.30 1.93 -15.60
CA PHE A 370 -10.36 1.94 -16.72
C PHE A 370 -11.07 1.48 -17.98
N TYR A 371 -11.31 2.39 -18.93
CA TYR A 371 -12.19 2.16 -20.09
C TYR A 371 -13.53 1.52 -19.71
N GLY A 372 -14.15 2.06 -18.65
CA GLY A 372 -15.44 1.61 -18.11
C GLY A 372 -15.40 0.35 -17.25
N LYS A 373 -14.24 -0.31 -17.10
CA LYS A 373 -14.10 -1.54 -16.30
C LYS A 373 -13.64 -1.25 -14.88
N THR A 374 -14.14 -2.05 -13.92
CA THR A 374 -13.58 -2.11 -12.57
C THR A 374 -12.22 -2.81 -12.59
N VAL A 375 -11.28 -2.33 -11.78
CA VAL A 375 -9.89 -2.78 -11.77
C VAL A 375 -9.39 -2.90 -10.34
N GLU A 376 -8.68 -3.98 -10.04
CA GLU A 376 -7.91 -4.10 -8.81
C GLU A 376 -6.47 -3.62 -9.02
N VAL A 377 -6.00 -2.75 -8.14
CA VAL A 377 -4.60 -2.28 -8.10
C VAL A 377 -3.92 -2.75 -6.81
N GLY A 378 -2.59 -2.69 -6.78
CA GLY A 378 -1.80 -3.04 -5.59
C GLY A 378 -0.85 -4.20 -5.79
N PRO A 379 -0.29 -4.76 -4.71
CA PRO A 379 0.76 -5.76 -4.82
C PRO A 379 0.36 -7.02 -5.60
N LEU A 380 -0.92 -7.42 -5.59
CA LEU A 380 -1.40 -8.51 -6.44
C LEU A 380 -1.29 -8.15 -7.93
N ALA A 381 -1.82 -6.99 -8.32
CA ALA A 381 -1.74 -6.50 -9.70
C ALA A 381 -0.27 -6.38 -10.16
N ASN A 382 0.57 -5.78 -9.31
CA ASN A 382 2.00 -5.61 -9.56
C ASN A 382 2.71 -6.94 -9.80
N MET A 383 2.48 -7.93 -8.94
CA MET A 383 3.06 -9.26 -9.08
C MET A 383 2.57 -9.97 -10.35
N LEU A 384 1.26 -9.95 -10.63
CA LEU A 384 0.70 -10.60 -11.81
C LEU A 384 1.24 -10.00 -13.11
N VAL A 385 1.38 -8.67 -13.18
CA VAL A 385 1.99 -7.98 -14.32
C VAL A 385 3.46 -8.37 -14.49
N LYS A 386 4.23 -8.43 -13.40
CA LYS A 386 5.64 -8.88 -13.45
C LYS A 386 5.79 -10.33 -13.90
N LEU A 387 4.87 -11.21 -13.49
CA LEU A 387 4.82 -12.60 -13.95
C LEU A 387 4.48 -12.66 -15.44
N ALA A 388 3.49 -11.90 -15.90
CA ALA A 388 3.12 -11.80 -17.32
C ALA A 388 4.27 -11.26 -18.18
N ALA A 389 5.06 -10.33 -17.64
CA ALA A 389 6.27 -9.81 -18.26
C ALA A 389 7.46 -10.79 -18.26
N GLY A 390 7.32 -11.97 -17.65
CA GLY A 390 8.41 -12.96 -17.59
C GLY A 390 9.60 -12.52 -16.72
N ARG A 391 9.39 -11.66 -15.72
CA ARG A 391 10.47 -11.16 -14.86
C ARG A 391 10.99 -12.27 -13.94
N GLU A 392 12.21 -12.74 -14.20
CA GLU A 392 12.84 -13.84 -13.47
C GLU A 392 12.95 -13.61 -11.95
N SER A 393 13.32 -12.39 -11.52
CA SER A 393 13.42 -12.05 -10.09
C SER A 393 12.09 -12.29 -9.34
N THR A 394 10.97 -11.89 -9.96
CA THR A 394 9.63 -12.09 -9.39
C THR A 394 9.24 -13.56 -9.37
N GLN A 395 9.51 -14.30 -10.45
CA GLN A 395 9.25 -15.74 -10.53
C GLN A 395 10.05 -16.50 -9.46
N ASN A 396 11.34 -16.20 -9.32
CA ASN A 396 12.22 -16.83 -8.35
C ASN A 396 11.76 -16.55 -6.91
N LYS A 397 11.40 -15.29 -6.60
CA LYS A 397 10.95 -14.93 -5.25
C LYS A 397 9.61 -15.59 -4.89
N LEU A 398 8.68 -15.67 -5.84
CA LEU A 398 7.45 -16.43 -5.66
C LEU A 398 7.74 -17.92 -5.44
N ASN A 399 8.61 -18.51 -6.26
CA ASN A 399 8.99 -19.92 -6.15
C ASN A 399 9.64 -20.25 -4.80
N GLU A 400 10.41 -19.35 -4.20
CA GLU A 400 10.94 -19.52 -2.85
C GLU A 400 9.84 -19.63 -1.79
N ILE A 401 8.80 -18.78 -1.87
CA ILE A 401 7.63 -18.85 -0.98
C ILE A 401 6.86 -20.16 -1.20
N VAL A 402 6.63 -20.52 -2.47
CA VAL A 402 5.96 -21.78 -2.85
C VAL A 402 6.74 -23.00 -2.35
N ALA A 403 8.07 -22.97 -2.41
CA ALA A 403 8.91 -24.06 -1.92
C ALA A 403 8.79 -24.25 -0.40
N ILE A 404 8.70 -23.17 0.38
CA ILE A 404 8.44 -23.26 1.83
C ILE A 404 7.04 -23.81 2.07
N TYR A 405 6.02 -23.30 1.37
CA TYR A 405 4.65 -23.80 1.47
C TYR A 405 4.56 -25.31 1.12
N GLN A 406 5.24 -25.75 0.06
CA GLN A 406 5.33 -27.14 -0.38
C GLN A 406 6.04 -28.02 0.65
N LYS A 407 7.09 -27.51 1.31
CA LYS A 407 7.76 -28.21 2.41
C LYS A 407 6.85 -28.41 3.62
N LEU A 408 5.99 -27.43 3.92
CA LEU A 408 5.09 -27.48 5.07
C LEU A 408 3.83 -28.32 4.81
N THR A 409 3.32 -28.32 3.58
CA THR A 409 1.99 -28.90 3.28
C THR A 409 2.01 -30.14 2.39
N GLY A 410 3.10 -30.38 1.66
CA GLY A 410 3.13 -31.38 0.60
C GLY A 410 2.40 -30.95 -0.69
N ASN A 411 1.84 -29.74 -0.75
CA ASN A 411 1.12 -29.21 -1.92
C ASN A 411 1.83 -28.01 -2.55
N THR A 412 1.59 -27.78 -3.83
CA THR A 412 2.09 -26.60 -4.56
C THR A 412 1.04 -25.48 -4.60
N LEU A 413 1.42 -24.32 -5.14
CA LEU A 413 0.55 -23.16 -5.32
C LEU A 413 0.65 -22.70 -6.78
N GLU A 414 -0.48 -22.67 -7.48
CA GLU A 414 -0.59 -22.26 -8.89
C GLU A 414 -1.02 -20.79 -9.03
N VAL A 415 -0.74 -20.18 -10.20
CA VAL A 415 -1.12 -18.78 -10.49
C VAL A 415 -2.63 -18.54 -10.30
N ALA A 416 -3.47 -19.51 -10.64
CA ALA A 416 -4.92 -19.40 -10.45
C ALA A 416 -5.32 -19.13 -8.98
N GLN A 417 -4.56 -19.67 -8.02
CA GLN A 417 -4.78 -19.49 -6.58
C GLN A 417 -4.30 -18.13 -6.07
N LEU A 418 -3.51 -17.38 -6.86
CA LEU A 418 -3.06 -16.03 -6.50
C LEU A 418 -4.20 -15.00 -6.58
N HIS A 419 -5.28 -15.29 -7.30
CA HIS A 419 -6.45 -14.41 -7.37
C HIS A 419 -7.34 -14.56 -6.12
N SER A 420 -6.77 -14.27 -4.95
CA SER A 420 -7.36 -14.57 -3.64
C SER A 420 -6.84 -13.63 -2.53
N THR A 421 -7.43 -13.76 -1.34
CA THR A 421 -6.97 -13.04 -0.12
C THR A 421 -5.49 -13.32 0.17
N LEU A 422 -5.09 -14.60 0.19
CA LEU A 422 -3.70 -14.97 0.45
C LEU A 422 -2.77 -14.62 -0.72
N GLY A 423 -3.23 -14.73 -1.96
CA GLY A 423 -2.44 -14.31 -3.12
C GLY A 423 -2.09 -12.83 -3.11
N ARG A 424 -2.99 -11.98 -2.59
CA ARG A 424 -2.72 -10.55 -2.35
C ARG A 424 -1.65 -10.30 -1.29
N ILE A 425 -1.67 -11.08 -0.21
CA ILE A 425 -0.64 -11.03 0.84
C ILE A 425 0.71 -11.50 0.27
N ILE A 426 0.73 -12.58 -0.50
CA ILE A 426 1.94 -13.09 -1.18
C ILE A 426 2.52 -12.03 -2.13
N GLY A 427 1.69 -11.37 -2.93
CA GLY A 427 2.14 -10.29 -3.82
C GLY A 427 2.83 -9.15 -3.07
N ARG A 428 2.34 -8.81 -1.86
CA ARG A 428 2.97 -7.80 -0.99
C ARG A 428 4.34 -8.24 -0.49
N THR A 429 4.46 -9.49 -0.06
CA THR A 429 5.71 -10.08 0.41
C THR A 429 6.76 -10.14 -0.71
N VAL A 430 6.36 -10.63 -1.90
CA VAL A 430 7.24 -10.67 -3.08
C VAL A 430 7.75 -9.27 -3.42
N HIS A 431 6.87 -8.26 -3.41
CA HIS A 431 7.27 -6.87 -3.64
C HIS A 431 8.31 -6.41 -2.61
N CYS A 432 8.09 -6.65 -1.31
CA CYS A 432 9.02 -6.25 -0.25
C CYS A 432 10.41 -6.90 -0.42
N CYS A 433 10.47 -8.17 -0.78
CA CYS A 433 11.72 -8.87 -1.07
C CYS A 433 12.47 -8.25 -2.27
N GLU A 434 11.79 -7.99 -3.39
CA GLU A 434 12.43 -7.39 -4.57
C GLU A 434 12.95 -5.96 -4.30
N LEU A 435 12.36 -5.22 -3.37
CA LEU A 435 12.80 -3.87 -3.03
C LEU A 435 14.18 -3.82 -2.36
N GLN A 436 14.65 -4.92 -1.78
CA GLN A 436 15.99 -4.98 -1.19
C GLN A 436 17.06 -4.85 -2.28
N ASP A 437 16.85 -5.50 -3.44
CA ASP A 437 17.73 -5.38 -4.60
C ASP A 437 17.66 -3.97 -5.21
N ILE A 438 16.48 -3.34 -5.22
CA ILE A 438 16.32 -1.96 -5.68
C ILE A 438 17.14 -1.00 -4.82
N LEU A 439 17.10 -1.14 -3.49
CA LEU A 439 17.88 -0.30 -2.58
C LEU A 439 19.39 -0.44 -2.84
N GLN A 440 19.90 -1.66 -2.96
CA GLN A 440 21.32 -1.92 -3.24
C GLN A 440 21.73 -1.38 -4.61
N ASN A 441 20.92 -1.63 -5.64
CA ASN A 441 21.17 -1.18 -7.01
C ASN A 441 21.23 0.36 -7.09
N GLN A 442 20.24 1.04 -6.55
CA GLN A 442 20.11 2.49 -6.65
C GLN A 442 21.15 3.23 -5.79
N TYR A 443 21.52 2.68 -4.62
CA TYR A 443 22.64 3.19 -3.85
C TYR A 443 23.96 3.08 -4.65
N SER A 444 24.22 1.93 -5.26
CA SER A 444 25.42 1.70 -6.08
C SER A 444 25.46 2.63 -7.31
N ALA A 445 24.31 2.82 -7.97
CA ALA A 445 24.16 3.72 -9.12
C ALA A 445 24.47 5.18 -8.73
N LEU A 446 23.96 5.64 -7.58
CA LEU A 446 24.25 6.97 -7.05
C LEU A 446 25.74 7.17 -6.77
N ILE A 447 26.37 6.25 -6.04
CA ILE A 447 27.83 6.30 -5.76
C ILE A 447 28.64 6.34 -7.06
N THR A 448 28.29 5.47 -8.01
CA THR A 448 28.98 5.39 -9.30
C THR A 448 28.84 6.68 -10.10
N ASN A 449 27.65 7.30 -10.12
CA ASN A 449 27.41 8.53 -10.87
C ASN A 449 28.13 9.74 -10.26
N ILE A 450 28.16 9.84 -8.92
CA ILE A 450 28.96 10.84 -8.21
C ILE A 450 30.45 10.66 -8.52
N GLY A 451 30.94 9.42 -8.56
CA GLY A 451 32.33 9.10 -8.94
C GLY A 451 32.71 9.51 -10.37
N LYS A 452 31.73 9.70 -11.26
CA LYS A 452 31.93 10.25 -12.62
C LYS A 452 31.96 11.78 -12.65
N GLY A 453 31.78 12.44 -11.51
CA GLY A 453 31.79 13.90 -11.37
C GLY A 453 30.41 14.56 -11.46
N ASP A 454 29.33 13.80 -11.65
CA ASP A 454 27.98 14.35 -11.70
C ASP A 454 27.39 14.54 -10.29
N HIS A 455 27.28 15.81 -9.89
CA HIS A 455 26.69 16.27 -8.64
C HIS A 455 25.39 17.05 -8.85
N THR A 456 24.81 16.98 -10.06
CA THR A 456 23.57 17.70 -10.38
C THR A 456 22.37 17.06 -9.69
N THR A 457 21.53 17.86 -9.03
CA THR A 457 20.37 17.37 -8.28
C THR A 457 19.07 18.13 -8.54
N PHE A 458 19.14 19.28 -9.21
CA PHE A 458 17.99 20.15 -9.42
C PHE A 458 18.08 20.94 -10.72
N VAL A 459 16.98 20.99 -11.46
CA VAL A 459 16.75 21.88 -12.60
C VAL A 459 15.68 22.88 -12.21
N LYS A 460 15.99 24.18 -12.28
CA LYS A 460 15.04 25.23 -11.94
C LYS A 460 13.88 25.26 -12.95
N PRO A 461 12.61 25.09 -12.53
CA PRO A 461 11.48 25.14 -13.44
C PRO A 461 11.24 26.59 -13.93
N ASN A 462 10.79 26.71 -15.18
CA ASN A 462 10.19 27.94 -15.71
C ASN A 462 8.67 27.72 -15.82
N ILE A 463 7.87 28.52 -15.12
CA ILE A 463 6.41 28.42 -15.11
C ILE A 463 5.86 29.57 -15.95
N PRO A 464 5.30 29.31 -17.15
CA PRO A 464 4.72 30.36 -17.97
C PRO A 464 3.57 31.08 -17.25
N ALA A 465 3.58 32.42 -17.30
CA ALA A 465 2.55 33.24 -16.67
C ALA A 465 1.21 33.24 -17.43
N THR A 466 1.18 32.67 -18.63
CA THR A 466 -0.01 32.59 -19.50
C THR A 466 -0.09 31.21 -20.14
N GLY A 467 -1.31 30.77 -20.46
CA GLY A 467 -1.56 29.50 -21.14
C GLY A 467 -2.03 28.42 -20.18
N GLU A 468 -2.38 27.26 -20.73
CA GLU A 468 -2.91 26.12 -19.99
C GLU A 468 -2.05 24.87 -20.26
N PHE A 469 -1.60 24.22 -19.19
CA PHE A 469 -0.70 23.06 -19.24
C PHE A 469 -1.27 21.94 -18.38
N LYS A 470 -1.36 20.73 -18.93
CA LYS A 470 -1.88 19.56 -18.24
C LYS A 470 -0.74 18.58 -17.97
N GLY A 471 -0.64 18.10 -16.74
CA GLY A 471 0.35 17.09 -16.36
C GLY A 471 -0.26 15.99 -15.51
N VAL A 472 0.37 14.82 -15.56
CA VAL A 472 -0.01 13.67 -14.73
C VAL A 472 1.26 13.03 -14.17
N GLY A 473 1.25 12.72 -12.87
CA GLY A 473 2.36 12.11 -12.16
C GLY A 473 1.98 10.73 -11.64
N PHE A 474 2.40 9.68 -12.36
CA PHE A 474 2.20 8.30 -11.93
C PHE A 474 3.24 7.85 -10.91
N LEU A 475 2.83 6.96 -10.00
CA LEU A 475 3.70 6.30 -9.04
C LEU A 475 3.11 4.96 -8.62
N GLU A 476 3.93 3.91 -8.54
CA GLU A 476 3.49 2.62 -7.98
C GLU A 476 3.71 2.64 -6.46
N ALA A 477 2.66 3.01 -5.72
CA ALA A 477 2.69 3.15 -4.26
C ALA A 477 2.60 1.78 -3.57
N PRO A 478 2.80 1.68 -2.24
CA PRO A 478 2.64 0.40 -1.52
C PRO A 478 1.28 -0.28 -1.77
N ARG A 479 0.21 0.51 -1.95
CA ARG A 479 -1.16 0.01 -2.22
C ARG A 479 -1.50 -0.10 -3.72
N GLY A 480 -0.61 0.29 -4.64
CA GLY A 480 -0.81 0.19 -6.10
C GLY A 480 -0.63 1.51 -6.86
N MET A 481 -1.20 1.59 -8.06
CA MET A 481 -1.10 2.75 -8.94
C MET A 481 -1.72 4.01 -8.31
N LEU A 482 -0.89 5.04 -8.12
CA LEU A 482 -1.24 6.40 -7.74
C LEU A 482 -1.06 7.34 -8.93
N SER A 483 -1.99 8.28 -9.13
CA SER A 483 -1.87 9.33 -10.13
C SER A 483 -2.37 10.68 -9.62
N HIS A 484 -1.53 11.71 -9.75
CA HIS A 484 -1.91 13.09 -9.49
C HIS A 484 -2.04 13.83 -10.83
N TRP A 485 -3.12 14.58 -10.99
CA TRP A 485 -3.49 15.26 -12.22
C TRP A 485 -3.54 16.75 -11.95
N MET A 486 -2.70 17.52 -12.63
CA MET A 486 -2.57 18.96 -12.41
C MET A 486 -2.88 19.71 -13.71
N VAL A 487 -3.72 20.73 -13.62
CA VAL A 487 -3.95 21.70 -14.70
C VAL A 487 -3.44 23.06 -14.23
N ILE A 488 -2.37 23.55 -14.87
CA ILE A 488 -1.79 24.85 -14.61
C ILE A 488 -2.39 25.84 -15.62
N LYS A 489 -2.96 26.94 -15.14
CA LYS A 489 -3.46 28.03 -15.99
C LYS A 489 -2.98 29.36 -15.45
N ASP A 490 -2.42 30.18 -16.33
CA ASP A 490 -1.90 31.51 -16.00
C ASP A 490 -0.97 31.51 -14.77
N GLY A 491 -0.10 30.50 -14.72
CA GLY A 491 0.92 30.33 -13.68
C GLY A 491 0.47 29.67 -12.37
N ILE A 492 -0.82 29.37 -12.19
CA ILE A 492 -1.37 28.77 -10.96
C ILE A 492 -2.11 27.45 -11.22
N ILE A 493 -2.32 26.66 -10.17
CA ILE A 493 -3.11 25.42 -10.22
C ILE A 493 -4.60 25.76 -10.37
N SER A 494 -5.17 25.47 -11.54
CA SER A 494 -6.59 25.67 -11.84
C SER A 494 -7.45 24.45 -11.57
N ASN A 495 -6.89 23.25 -11.73
CA ASN A 495 -7.49 21.99 -11.29
C ASN A 495 -6.42 21.05 -10.71
N TYR A 496 -6.81 20.27 -9.71
CA TYR A 496 -6.00 19.23 -9.11
C TYR A 496 -6.90 18.04 -8.75
N GLN A 497 -6.57 16.85 -9.23
CA GLN A 497 -7.28 15.61 -8.87
C GLN A 497 -6.28 14.51 -8.51
N ALA A 498 -6.58 13.73 -7.48
CA ALA A 498 -5.76 12.61 -7.06
C ALA A 498 -6.57 11.31 -7.16
N VAL A 499 -6.21 10.44 -8.10
CA VAL A 499 -6.79 9.10 -8.21
C VAL A 499 -5.83 8.12 -7.55
N VAL A 500 -6.23 7.62 -6.38
CA VAL A 500 -5.37 6.96 -5.39
C VAL A 500 -5.66 5.45 -5.34
N PRO A 501 -4.71 4.57 -4.97
CA PRO A 501 -4.92 3.13 -5.10
C PRO A 501 -6.12 2.61 -4.30
N SER A 502 -6.32 3.12 -3.08
CA SER A 502 -7.48 2.74 -2.27
C SER A 502 -8.79 3.27 -2.85
N THR A 503 -8.79 4.35 -3.65
CA THR A 503 -9.99 4.81 -4.39
C THR A 503 -10.44 3.75 -5.40
N TRP A 504 -9.51 3.14 -6.13
CA TRP A 504 -9.81 2.03 -7.06
C TRP A 504 -10.41 0.83 -6.34
N ASN A 505 -9.81 0.43 -5.22
CA ASN A 505 -10.17 -0.83 -4.57
C ASN A 505 -11.41 -0.70 -3.64
N SER A 506 -11.56 0.43 -2.96
CA SER A 506 -12.64 0.68 -1.98
C SER A 506 -13.80 1.51 -2.52
N GLY A 507 -13.71 1.97 -3.78
CA GLY A 507 -14.77 2.73 -4.42
C GLY A 507 -16.12 2.00 -4.35
N PRO A 508 -17.23 2.74 -4.14
CA PRO A 508 -18.56 2.16 -4.14
C PRO A 508 -18.93 1.71 -5.56
N ARG A 509 -20.13 1.17 -5.73
CA ARG A 509 -20.71 0.84 -7.04
C ARG A 509 -20.54 2.00 -8.03
N ASN A 510 -20.14 1.68 -9.25
CA ASN A 510 -19.82 2.68 -10.27
C ASN A 510 -21.09 3.25 -10.92
N PHE A 511 -20.93 4.06 -11.97
CA PHE A 511 -22.06 4.63 -12.74
C PHE A 511 -23.04 3.58 -13.28
N ASN A 512 -22.53 2.40 -13.65
CA ASN A 512 -23.26 1.26 -14.19
C ASN A 512 -23.73 0.26 -13.11
N ASP A 513 -23.60 0.62 -11.82
CA ASP A 513 -23.89 -0.24 -10.68
C ASP A 513 -22.96 -1.46 -10.52
N ASP A 514 -21.83 -1.50 -11.26
CA ASP A 514 -20.83 -2.56 -11.09
C ASP A 514 -20.10 -2.39 -9.77
N VAL A 515 -19.79 -3.53 -9.15
CA VAL A 515 -19.24 -3.63 -7.79
C VAL A 515 -17.73 -3.46 -7.80
N GLY A 516 -17.20 -2.66 -6.86
CA GLY A 516 -15.76 -2.45 -6.67
C GLY A 516 -15.03 -3.65 -6.03
N PRO A 517 -13.68 -3.68 -6.05
CA PRO A 517 -12.90 -4.82 -5.56
C PRO A 517 -13.17 -5.25 -4.11
N TYR A 518 -13.37 -4.32 -3.18
CA TYR A 518 -13.66 -4.66 -1.77
C TYR A 518 -14.99 -5.39 -1.66
N GLU A 519 -16.06 -4.78 -2.16
CA GLU A 519 -17.41 -5.33 -2.10
C GLU A 519 -17.50 -6.69 -2.82
N GLN A 520 -16.88 -6.82 -4.00
CA GLN A 520 -16.87 -8.06 -4.78
C GLN A 520 -16.10 -9.18 -4.05
N SER A 521 -14.99 -8.85 -3.39
CA SER A 521 -14.17 -9.85 -2.70
C SER A 521 -14.86 -10.51 -1.52
N LEU A 522 -15.86 -9.84 -0.94
CA LEU A 522 -16.59 -10.33 0.24
C LEU A 522 -17.70 -11.31 -0.12
N VAL A 523 -18.27 -11.24 -1.32
CA VAL A 523 -19.32 -12.18 -1.75
C VAL A 523 -18.82 -13.62 -1.67
N GLY A 524 -19.57 -14.47 -0.98
CA GLY A 524 -19.18 -15.87 -0.75
C GLY A 524 -18.32 -16.10 0.50
N THR A 525 -18.04 -15.08 1.30
CA THR A 525 -17.29 -15.21 2.56
C THR A 525 -18.15 -15.91 3.62
N PRO A 526 -17.73 -17.07 4.16
CA PRO A 526 -18.42 -17.68 5.28
C PRO A 526 -18.22 -16.85 6.56
N VAL A 527 -19.26 -16.74 7.37
CA VAL A 527 -19.23 -15.97 8.63
C VAL A 527 -19.65 -16.89 9.76
N ALA A 528 -18.70 -17.30 10.60
CA ALA A 528 -18.98 -18.22 11.72
C ALA A 528 -19.79 -17.57 12.83
N ASP A 529 -19.47 -16.32 13.17
CA ASP A 529 -20.19 -15.51 14.16
C ASP A 529 -20.48 -14.12 13.56
N PRO A 530 -21.73 -13.80 13.19
CA PRO A 530 -22.09 -12.50 12.65
C PRO A 530 -21.83 -11.31 13.59
N ASN A 531 -21.76 -11.53 14.91
CA ASN A 531 -21.41 -10.48 15.87
C ASN A 531 -19.89 -10.25 15.95
N LYS A 532 -19.10 -11.17 15.41
CA LYS A 532 -17.63 -11.13 15.38
C LYS A 532 -17.12 -11.55 14.00
N PRO A 533 -17.41 -10.78 12.93
CA PRO A 533 -17.20 -11.17 11.53
C PRO A 533 -15.72 -11.09 11.11
N LEU A 534 -14.85 -11.85 11.79
CA LEU A 534 -13.40 -11.90 11.56
C LEU A 534 -13.07 -12.20 10.08
N GLU A 535 -13.87 -13.04 9.44
CA GLU A 535 -13.63 -13.47 8.07
C GLU A 535 -13.75 -12.32 7.05
N VAL A 536 -14.69 -11.41 7.29
CA VAL A 536 -14.85 -10.19 6.47
C VAL A 536 -13.62 -9.30 6.62
N VAL A 537 -13.18 -9.10 7.87
CA VAL A 537 -12.02 -8.26 8.21
C VAL A 537 -10.74 -8.79 7.57
N ARG A 538 -10.51 -10.11 7.58
CA ARG A 538 -9.36 -10.76 6.92
C ARG A 538 -9.23 -10.41 5.45
N THR A 539 -10.33 -10.50 4.70
CA THR A 539 -10.31 -10.20 3.27
C THR A 539 -10.08 -8.71 3.03
N ILE A 540 -10.76 -7.83 3.77
CA ILE A 540 -10.58 -6.37 3.65
C ILE A 540 -9.13 -5.96 3.97
N HIS A 541 -8.53 -6.46 5.05
CA HIS A 541 -7.16 -6.13 5.41
C HIS A 541 -6.13 -6.60 4.38
N SER A 542 -6.39 -7.64 3.59
CA SER A 542 -5.45 -8.08 2.55
C SER A 542 -5.18 -6.99 1.49
N PHE A 543 -6.16 -6.10 1.26
CA PHE A 543 -6.03 -4.96 0.37
C PHE A 543 -5.28 -3.77 0.98
N ASP A 544 -4.97 -3.83 2.27
CA ASP A 544 -4.28 -2.77 3.01
C ASP A 544 -5.00 -1.41 2.89
N PRO A 545 -6.23 -1.30 3.43
CA PRO A 545 -7.07 -0.11 3.28
C PRO A 545 -6.43 1.13 3.88
N CYS A 546 -6.51 2.22 3.13
CA CYS A 546 -6.04 3.52 3.57
C CYS A 546 -7.05 4.60 3.16
N MET A 547 -7.94 4.93 4.08
CA MET A 547 -9.08 5.80 3.79
C MET A 547 -8.69 7.28 3.76
N ALA A 548 -7.60 7.67 4.42
CA ALA A 548 -6.99 8.96 4.15
C ALA A 548 -6.37 9.01 2.77
N CYS A 549 -5.76 7.94 2.25
CA CYS A 549 -5.32 7.97 0.84
C CYS A 549 -6.59 8.02 -0.08
N ALA A 550 -7.68 7.31 0.25
CA ALA A 550 -8.92 7.24 -0.56
C ALA A 550 -9.80 8.51 -0.58
N VAL A 551 -9.83 9.30 0.51
CA VAL A 551 -10.69 10.50 0.66
C VAL A 551 -9.90 11.75 1.05
N HIS A 552 -8.59 11.59 1.30
CA HIS A 552 -7.66 12.60 1.77
C HIS A 552 -7.97 13.01 3.24
N VAL A 553 -7.10 12.64 4.24
CA VAL A 553 -6.93 12.89 5.76
C VAL A 553 -6.08 14.00 6.56
N VAL A 554 -6.59 14.98 7.39
CA VAL A 554 -6.10 16.01 8.40
C VAL A 554 -7.19 17.05 8.79
N ASP A 555 -7.51 17.21 10.09
CA ASP A 555 -8.01 18.45 10.71
C ASP A 555 -6.93 18.99 11.68
N ALA A 556 -6.69 20.30 11.71
CA ALA A 556 -5.67 20.95 12.56
C ALA A 556 -6.25 21.92 13.59
N ASP A 557 -7.56 22.23 13.53
CA ASP A 557 -8.13 23.35 14.29
C ASP A 557 -9.20 22.95 15.31
N GLY A 558 -9.50 21.65 15.47
CA GLY A 558 -10.34 21.16 16.56
C GLY A 558 -11.79 21.68 16.51
N ASN A 559 -12.26 22.05 15.32
CA ASN A 559 -13.64 22.45 15.11
C ASN A 559 -14.51 21.20 14.93
N GLU A 560 -15.70 21.22 15.51
CA GLU A 560 -16.65 20.11 15.42
C GLU A 560 -17.13 19.97 13.95
N VAL A 561 -16.64 18.94 13.24
CA VAL A 561 -16.96 18.69 11.81
C VAL A 561 -18.27 17.91 11.66
N VAL A 562 -18.63 17.07 12.65
CA VAL A 562 -19.87 16.28 12.64
C VAL A 562 -20.42 16.19 14.06
N SER A 563 -21.69 16.57 14.23
CA SER A 563 -22.47 16.29 15.43
C SER A 563 -23.39 15.10 15.15
N VAL A 564 -23.13 13.95 15.78
CA VAL A 564 -24.00 12.78 15.69
C VAL A 564 -24.92 12.77 16.90
N LYS A 565 -26.21 13.03 16.67
CA LYS A 565 -27.23 12.89 17.69
C LYS A 565 -27.73 11.44 17.68
N VAL A 566 -27.30 10.66 18.67
CA VAL A 566 -27.86 9.33 18.94
C VAL A 566 -29.25 9.54 19.56
N LEU A 567 -30.29 8.99 18.92
CA LEU A 567 -31.63 8.88 19.50
C LEU A 567 -31.75 7.64 20.37
#